data_AF-A0A5C7QQX5-F1
#
_entry.id   AF-A0A5C7QQX5-F1
#
_cell.length_a   1.000
_cell.length_b   1.000
_cell.length_c   1.000
_cell.angle_alpha   90.00
_cell.angle_beta   90.00
_cell.angle_gamma   90.00
#
_symmetry.space_group_name_H-M   'P 1'
#
loop_
_entity.id
_entity.type
_entity.pdbx_description
1 polymer ?
#
loop_
_entity_poly.entity_id
_entity_poly.type
_entity_poly.pdbx_seq_one_letter_code
_entity_poly.pdbx_strand_id
1 'polypeptide(L)'
;MDIAWDSGGTGASFLGTYTGRTGEALSYDSTFGQFGVSATMYQGDDTYNDGYELGATFGAGPVKVGVGYKDADFSGTAADTSKAYGVSLGGKLGPAEYGFAYTDRDNTGNSIDLHLGYAGAYLAYGQADLDSGAKPNSVSVGYTLPIGKKTSAWFEAQQSDDDLGTKTSEVTKLKAALKYDF
;
A
#
# COMPACT_ATOMS: atom_id res chain seq x y z
N MET A 1 -2.84 -15.39 6.39
CA MET A 1 -2.34 -14.59 5.26
C MET A 1 -2.72 -13.17 5.61
N ASP A 2 -1.79 -12.43 6.21
CA ASP A 2 -1.92 -10.98 6.27
C ASP A 2 -1.98 -10.51 4.81
N ILE A 3 -3.07 -9.84 4.45
CA ILE A 3 -3.22 -9.29 3.11
C ILE A 3 -2.27 -8.09 3.07
N ALA A 4 -1.01 -8.37 2.70
CA ALA A 4 -0.09 -7.37 2.20
C ALA A 4 -0.75 -6.78 0.96
N TRP A 5 -1.25 -5.56 1.10
CA TRP A 5 -1.70 -4.75 -0.01
C TRP A 5 -0.48 -4.41 -0.86
N ASP A 6 -0.30 -5.19 -1.92
CA ASP A 6 0.64 -4.90 -2.99
C ASP A 6 -0.15 -4.70 -4.29
N SER A 7 -1.10 -3.76 -4.27
CA SER A 7 -1.54 -3.13 -5.51
C SER A 7 -0.53 -2.04 -5.83
N GLY A 8 0.60 -2.43 -6.41
CA GLY A 8 1.62 -1.55 -6.99
C GLY A 8 1.13 -0.74 -8.20
N GLY A 9 -0.13 -0.28 -8.18
CA GLY A 9 -0.70 0.71 -9.09
C GLY A 9 -0.64 2.07 -8.41
N THR A 10 0.51 2.73 -8.48
CA THR A 10 0.72 4.18 -8.29
C THR A 10 0.38 4.83 -6.93
N GLY A 11 -0.22 4.12 -5.97
CA GLY A 11 -0.95 4.76 -4.88
C GLY A 11 -0.39 4.64 -3.47
N ALA A 12 -0.58 3.52 -2.76
CA ALA A 12 -0.29 3.45 -1.31
C ALA A 12 0.40 2.16 -0.89
N SER A 13 1.73 2.18 -0.90
CA SER A 13 2.56 1.27 -0.10
C SER A 13 2.65 1.68 1.39
N PHE A 14 2.00 2.79 1.78
CA PHE A 14 2.24 3.43 3.08
C PHE A 14 1.61 2.71 4.27
N LEU A 15 0.43 2.10 4.11
CA LEU A 15 -0.36 1.62 5.26
C LEU A 15 -0.17 0.13 5.55
N GLY A 16 0.86 -0.46 4.93
CA GLY A 16 1.38 -1.79 5.23
C GLY A 16 2.50 -1.82 6.27
N THR A 17 2.55 -0.88 7.23
CA THR A 17 3.50 -0.85 8.39
C THR A 17 5.00 -1.01 8.05
N TYR A 18 5.42 -1.01 6.78
CA TYR A 18 6.80 -1.21 6.36
C TYR A 18 6.95 -0.69 4.92
N THR A 19 7.21 0.60 4.76
CA THR A 19 7.50 1.17 3.42
C THR A 19 8.85 0.74 2.84
N GLY A 20 9.63 -0.04 3.58
CA GLY A 20 10.86 -0.68 3.10
C GLY A 20 11.51 -1.45 4.22
N ARG A 21 11.83 -2.72 3.99
CA ARG A 21 12.81 -3.43 4.82
C ARG A 21 14.17 -2.83 4.48
N THR A 22 14.70 -1.96 5.33
CA THR A 22 16.13 -1.60 5.26
C THR A 22 16.94 -2.65 6.04
N GLY A 23 18.21 -2.80 5.68
CA GLY A 23 19.10 -3.72 6.40
C GLY A 23 19.34 -3.31 7.86
N GLU A 24 19.09 -2.04 8.18
CA GLU A 24 19.47 -1.38 9.43
C GLU A 24 18.27 -0.60 10.00
N ALA A 25 17.41 -1.32 10.72
CA ALA A 25 16.25 -0.74 11.38
C ALA A 25 15.99 -1.37 12.75
N LEU A 26 15.47 -0.58 13.69
CA LEU A 26 14.89 -1.05 14.93
C LEU A 26 13.38 -0.85 14.87
N SER A 27 12.63 -1.95 14.88
CA SER A 27 11.16 -1.93 14.86
C SER A 27 10.58 -2.39 16.20
N TYR A 28 9.52 -1.72 16.61
CA TYR A 28 8.66 -2.08 17.72
C TYR A 28 7.23 -2.15 17.21
N ASP A 29 6.53 -3.23 17.55
CA ASP A 29 5.10 -3.36 17.36
C ASP A 29 4.45 -3.90 18.63
N SER A 30 3.25 -3.41 18.94
CA SER A 30 2.49 -3.90 20.07
C SER A 30 1.00 -3.73 19.86
N THR A 31 0.21 -4.55 20.54
CA THR A 31 -1.25 -4.50 20.54
C THR A 31 -1.77 -4.56 21.97
N PHE A 32 -2.65 -3.63 22.32
CA PHE A 32 -3.33 -3.57 23.61
C PHE A 32 -4.85 -3.48 23.37
N GLY A 33 -5.52 -4.62 23.51
CA GLY A 33 -6.95 -4.75 23.24
C GLY A 33 -7.26 -4.47 21.76
N GLN A 34 -8.06 -3.43 21.52
CA GLN A 34 -8.46 -3.00 20.18
C GLN A 34 -7.44 -2.09 19.50
N PHE A 35 -6.40 -1.65 20.22
CA PHE A 35 -5.42 -0.69 19.70
C PHE A 35 -4.13 -1.41 19.33
N GLY A 36 -3.54 -1.03 18.21
CA GLY A 36 -2.18 -1.40 17.83
C GLY A 36 -1.31 -0.16 17.69
N VAL A 37 -0.04 -0.26 18.07
CA VAL A 37 0.96 0.80 17.86
C VAL A 37 2.21 0.18 17.26
N SER A 38 2.87 0.94 16.39
CA SER A 38 4.14 0.55 15.79
C SER A 38 5.06 1.74 15.67
N ALA A 39 6.35 1.48 15.81
CA ALA A 39 7.40 2.44 15.58
C ALA A 39 8.58 1.74 14.93
N THR A 40 9.16 2.33 13.89
CA THR A 40 10.41 1.89 13.29
C THR A 40 11.37 3.07 13.27
N MET A 41 12.61 2.84 13.67
CA MET A 41 13.71 3.77 13.49
C MET A 41 14.66 3.19 12.45
N TYR A 42 14.99 3.98 11.44
CA TYR A 42 15.97 3.67 10.43
C TYR A 42 17.31 4.24 10.86
N GLN A 43 18.34 3.39 10.88
CA GLN A 43 19.71 3.84 11.12
C GLN A 43 20.35 4.17 9.78
N GLY A 44 21.26 5.15 9.81
CA GLY A 44 21.96 5.57 8.61
C GLY A 44 22.85 4.49 8.04
N ASP A 45 22.68 4.23 6.75
CA ASP A 45 23.55 3.38 5.92
C ASP A 45 24.07 4.18 4.71
N ASP A 46 24.70 3.52 3.75
CA ASP A 46 25.23 4.20 2.55
C ASP A 46 24.11 4.87 1.69
N THR A 47 22.84 4.49 1.87
CA THR A 47 21.66 4.92 1.10
C THR A 47 20.72 5.84 1.88
N TYR A 48 20.70 5.75 3.21
CA TYR A 48 19.81 6.49 4.11
C TYR A 48 20.61 7.19 5.22
N ASN A 49 20.25 8.42 5.62
CA ASN A 49 20.93 9.10 6.74
C ASN A 49 20.39 8.66 8.10
N ASP A 50 19.08 8.77 8.29
CA ASP A 50 18.31 8.30 9.43
C ASP A 50 16.82 8.55 9.17
N GLY A 51 15.95 8.00 10.01
CA GLY A 51 14.53 8.24 9.88
C GLY A 51 13.69 7.49 10.91
N TYR A 52 12.39 7.73 10.86
CA TYR A 52 11.43 7.00 11.66
C TYR A 52 10.08 6.86 10.95
N GLU A 53 9.36 5.80 11.30
CA GLU A 53 7.98 5.54 10.92
C GLU A 53 7.18 5.25 12.18
N LEU A 54 6.02 5.88 12.35
CA LEU A 54 5.09 5.65 13.46
C LEU A 54 3.73 5.26 12.90
N GLY A 55 3.08 4.31 13.56
CA GLY A 55 1.75 3.84 13.19
C GLY A 55 0.89 3.61 14.40
N ALA A 56 -0.41 3.87 14.25
CA ALA A 56 -1.41 3.48 15.22
C ALA A 56 -2.63 2.90 14.50
N THR A 57 -3.26 1.91 15.12
CA THR A 57 -4.47 1.28 14.59
C THR A 57 -5.50 1.09 15.68
N PHE A 58 -6.77 1.09 15.28
CA PHE A 58 -7.90 0.75 16.15
C PHE A 58 -8.84 -0.20 15.41
N GLY A 59 -9.10 -1.35 16.01
CA GLY A 59 -10.06 -2.34 15.53
C GLY A 59 -11.41 -2.17 16.23
N ALA A 60 -12.48 -2.08 15.46
CA ALA A 60 -13.87 -2.11 15.94
C ALA A 60 -14.64 -3.20 15.19
N GLY A 61 -14.62 -4.41 15.75
CA GLY A 61 -15.25 -5.58 15.14
C GLY A 61 -14.65 -5.91 13.76
N PRO A 62 -15.44 -5.88 12.68
CA PRO A 62 -14.95 -6.19 11.33
C PRO A 62 -14.13 -5.05 10.70
N VAL A 63 -14.14 -3.86 11.32
CA VAL A 63 -13.47 -2.66 10.80
C VAL A 63 -12.15 -2.45 11.53
N LYS A 64 -11.11 -2.08 10.80
CA LYS A 64 -9.84 -1.59 11.33
C LYS A 64 -9.53 -0.24 10.70
N VAL A 65 -9.19 0.73 11.52
CA VAL A 65 -8.68 2.04 11.09
C VAL A 65 -7.21 2.14 11.45
N GLY A 66 -6.45 2.83 10.61
CA GLY A 66 -5.02 3.06 10.79
C GLY A 66 -4.66 4.50 10.48
N VAL A 67 -3.66 5.01 11.18
CA VAL A 67 -2.95 6.24 10.84
C VAL A 67 -1.46 5.94 10.86
N GLY A 68 -0.71 6.59 9.97
CA GLY A 68 0.73 6.46 9.91
C GLY A 68 1.40 7.79 9.61
N TYR A 69 2.65 7.90 10.05
CA TYR A 69 3.54 9.01 9.74
C TYR A 69 4.95 8.45 9.51
N LYS A 70 5.68 9.02 8.56
CA LYS A 70 7.07 8.70 8.27
C LYS A 70 7.84 9.97 7.98
N ASP A 71 9.10 9.95 8.37
CA ASP A 71 10.12 10.92 8.01
C ASP A 71 11.45 10.17 7.88
N ALA A 72 12.13 10.22 6.72
CA ALA A 72 13.36 9.46 6.49
C ALA A 72 14.32 10.15 5.51
N ASP A 73 15.39 10.75 6.02
CA ASP A 73 16.34 11.49 5.21
C ASP A 73 17.11 10.56 4.26
N PHE A 74 17.01 10.81 2.95
CA PHE A 74 17.78 10.10 1.93
C PHE A 74 19.15 10.74 1.76
N SER A 75 20.22 9.92 1.71
CA SER A 75 21.56 10.44 1.49
C SER A 75 21.67 11.07 0.08
N GLY A 76 22.18 12.30 -0.01
CA GLY A 76 22.55 12.93 -1.28
C GLY A 76 21.45 13.63 -2.10
N THR A 77 20.24 13.83 -1.57
CA THR A 77 19.19 14.65 -2.24
C THR A 77 18.96 15.99 -1.53
N ALA A 78 18.70 17.06 -2.30
CA ALA A 78 18.58 18.43 -1.80
C ALA A 78 17.15 18.80 -1.32
N ALA A 79 16.17 17.95 -1.58
CA ALA A 79 14.80 18.11 -1.12
C ALA A 79 14.39 16.83 -0.40
N ASP A 80 14.02 16.95 0.87
CA ASP A 80 13.45 15.88 1.65
C ASP A 80 12.03 15.61 1.13
N THR A 81 11.85 14.51 0.38
CA THR A 81 10.54 14.03 -0.11
C THR A 81 10.06 12.81 0.69
N SER A 82 10.68 12.55 1.84
CA SER A 82 10.50 11.31 2.58
C SER A 82 9.36 11.36 3.57
N LYS A 83 8.96 12.58 3.94
CA LYS A 83 7.84 12.87 4.82
C LYS A 83 6.56 12.39 4.19
N ALA A 84 5.84 11.54 4.91
CA ALA A 84 4.55 11.04 4.48
C ALA A 84 3.64 10.83 5.67
N TYR A 85 2.35 11.09 5.50
CA TYR A 85 1.33 10.67 6.43
C TYR A 85 0.18 9.99 5.68
N GLY A 86 -0.58 9.18 6.39
CA GLY A 86 -1.68 8.49 5.74
C GLY A 86 -2.68 7.93 6.74
N VAL A 87 -3.87 7.66 6.22
CA VAL A 87 -4.96 7.03 6.97
C VAL A 87 -5.49 5.85 6.17
N SER A 88 -5.78 4.75 6.84
CA SER A 88 -6.46 3.58 6.26
C SER A 88 -7.73 3.26 7.01
N LEU A 89 -8.67 2.69 6.28
CA LEU A 89 -9.82 2.00 6.83
C LEU A 89 -10.04 0.74 6.00
N GLY A 90 -10.22 -0.39 6.66
CA GLY A 90 -10.49 -1.64 5.97
C GLY A 90 -11.15 -2.66 6.87
N GLY A 91 -11.58 -3.75 6.27
CA GLY A 91 -12.30 -4.76 7.03
C GLY A 91 -12.65 -5.99 6.22
N LYS A 92 -13.11 -7.01 6.95
CA LYS A 92 -13.58 -8.27 6.38
C LYS A 92 -14.89 -8.70 7.04
N LEU A 93 -15.88 -9.00 6.21
CA LEU A 93 -17.21 -9.44 6.59
C LEU A 93 -17.54 -10.72 5.82
N GLY A 94 -17.19 -11.86 6.42
CA GLY A 94 -17.34 -13.16 5.77
C GLY A 94 -16.50 -13.24 4.48
N PRO A 95 -17.10 -13.51 3.31
CA PRO A 95 -16.39 -13.56 2.04
C PRO A 95 -16.04 -12.17 1.48
N ALA A 96 -16.65 -11.10 2.00
CA ALA A 96 -16.41 -9.73 1.55
C ALA A 96 -15.25 -9.09 2.29
N GLU A 97 -14.46 -8.30 1.59
CA GLU A 97 -13.39 -7.49 2.13
C GLU A 97 -13.36 -6.13 1.45
N TYR A 98 -12.92 -5.11 2.17
CA TYR A 98 -12.83 -3.76 1.66
C TYR A 98 -11.64 -3.05 2.29
N GLY A 99 -11.13 -2.06 1.57
CA GLY A 99 -10.16 -1.14 2.13
C GLY A 99 -10.11 0.16 1.37
N PHE A 100 -9.70 1.18 2.11
CA PHE A 100 -9.44 2.52 1.66
C PHE A 100 -8.14 2.98 2.29
N ALA A 101 -7.32 3.67 1.52
CA ALA A 101 -6.13 4.35 1.98
C ALA A 101 -6.08 5.75 1.37
N TYR A 102 -5.64 6.71 2.18
CA TYR A 102 -5.19 8.02 1.72
C TYR A 102 -3.76 8.22 2.21
N THR A 103 -2.88 8.69 1.33
CA THR A 103 -1.50 9.04 1.67
C THR A 103 -1.19 10.41 1.13
N ASP A 104 -0.47 11.21 1.88
CA ASP A 104 0.08 12.49 1.46
C ASP A 104 1.59 12.44 1.67
N ARG A 105 2.33 12.75 0.62
CA ARG A 105 3.79 12.69 0.58
C ARG A 105 4.32 14.07 0.24
N ASP A 106 5.22 14.56 1.08
CA ASP A 106 5.82 15.87 0.87
C ASP A 106 6.55 15.93 -0.48
N ASN A 107 6.33 17.03 -1.20
CA ASN A 107 6.86 17.29 -2.54
C ASN A 107 6.57 16.23 -3.62
N THR A 108 5.74 15.22 -3.33
CA THR A 108 5.33 14.18 -4.29
C THR A 108 3.85 14.29 -4.61
N GLY A 109 3.02 14.71 -3.65
CA GLY A 109 1.57 14.81 -3.81
C GLY A 109 0.84 13.79 -2.95
N ASN A 110 -0.48 13.71 -3.13
CA ASN A 110 -1.34 12.82 -2.36
C ASN A 110 -2.02 11.76 -3.24
N SER A 111 -2.35 10.62 -2.64
CA SER A 111 -2.94 9.48 -3.32
C SER A 111 -4.09 8.87 -2.52
N ILE A 112 -4.97 8.21 -3.26
CA ILE A 112 -6.03 7.35 -2.71
C ILE A 112 -5.94 5.96 -3.32
N ASP A 113 -6.29 4.97 -2.51
CA ASP A 113 -6.48 3.60 -2.96
C ASP A 113 -7.77 3.04 -2.38
N LEU A 114 -8.48 2.26 -3.19
CA LEU A 114 -9.73 1.60 -2.90
C LEU A 114 -9.61 0.13 -3.30
N HIS A 115 -10.18 -0.75 -2.50
CA HIS A 115 -10.28 -2.17 -2.81
C HIS A 115 -11.59 -2.72 -2.29
N LEU A 116 -12.21 -3.56 -3.12
CA LEU A 116 -13.40 -4.31 -2.82
C LEU A 116 -13.15 -5.75 -3.26
N GLY A 117 -13.26 -6.70 -2.34
CA GLY A 117 -13.08 -8.11 -2.60
C GLY A 117 -14.30 -8.92 -2.20
N TYR A 118 -14.56 -10.00 -2.94
CA TYR A 118 -15.57 -10.98 -2.61
C TYR A 118 -15.15 -12.37 -3.09
N ALA A 119 -15.01 -13.32 -2.15
CA ALA A 119 -14.75 -14.73 -2.44
C ALA A 119 -13.57 -14.97 -3.40
N GLY A 120 -12.48 -14.21 -3.23
CA GLY A 120 -11.26 -14.32 -4.04
C GLY A 120 -11.23 -13.43 -5.28
N ALA A 121 -12.37 -12.87 -5.70
CA ALA A 121 -12.41 -11.80 -6.71
C ALA A 121 -12.15 -10.44 -6.05
N TYR A 122 -11.54 -9.51 -6.77
CA TYR A 122 -11.36 -8.14 -6.29
C TYR A 122 -11.44 -7.12 -7.42
N LEU A 123 -11.81 -5.91 -7.03
CA LEU A 123 -11.67 -4.65 -7.76
C LEU A 123 -10.77 -3.75 -6.93
N ALA A 124 -9.74 -3.20 -7.54
CA ALA A 124 -8.88 -2.20 -6.93
C ALA A 124 -8.85 -0.93 -7.81
N TYR A 125 -8.77 0.22 -7.16
CA TYR A 125 -8.60 1.51 -7.82
C TYR A 125 -7.57 2.33 -7.05
N GLY A 126 -6.64 2.94 -7.77
CA GLY A 126 -5.65 3.85 -7.21
C GLY A 126 -5.58 5.13 -8.03
N GLN A 127 -5.38 6.26 -7.37
CA GLN A 127 -5.09 7.55 -8.01
C GLN A 127 -4.03 8.28 -7.21
N ALA A 128 -3.04 8.87 -7.88
CA ALA A 128 -2.05 9.73 -7.26
C ALA A 128 -2.18 11.19 -7.74
N ASP A 129 -1.43 12.06 -7.06
CA ASP A 129 -1.25 13.48 -7.32
C ASP A 129 -2.58 14.24 -7.48
N LEU A 130 -3.47 14.15 -6.47
CA LEU A 130 -4.83 14.73 -6.56
C LEU A 130 -4.83 16.27 -6.62
N ASP A 131 -3.77 16.90 -6.14
CA ASP A 131 -3.67 18.34 -5.89
C ASP A 131 -3.02 19.15 -7.02
N SER A 132 -2.10 18.60 -7.81
CA SER A 132 -1.52 19.30 -8.98
C SER A 132 -0.83 18.38 -9.99
N GLY A 133 -0.74 18.83 -11.24
CA GLY A 133 -0.02 18.09 -12.30
C GLY A 133 -0.84 16.99 -12.96
N ALA A 134 -0.12 15.99 -13.47
CA ALA A 134 -0.70 14.76 -14.02
C ALA A 134 -1.26 13.91 -12.87
N LYS A 135 -2.43 13.31 -13.07
CA LYS A 135 -3.17 12.53 -12.06
C LYS A 135 -3.23 11.06 -12.43
N PRO A 136 -2.08 10.35 -12.34
CA PRO A 136 -2.02 8.98 -12.77
C PRO A 136 -3.00 8.15 -11.95
N ASN A 137 -3.71 7.25 -12.64
CA ASN A 137 -4.70 6.39 -12.03
C ASN A 137 -4.57 4.96 -12.55
N SER A 138 -5.13 4.02 -11.80
CA SER A 138 -5.28 2.66 -12.27
C SER A 138 -6.52 2.00 -11.69
N VAL A 139 -7.08 1.07 -12.47
CA VAL A 139 -8.14 0.17 -12.06
C VAL A 139 -7.71 -1.26 -12.37
N SER A 140 -7.93 -2.16 -11.41
CA SER A 140 -7.59 -3.57 -11.56
C SER A 140 -8.78 -4.44 -11.16
N VAL A 141 -9.02 -5.50 -11.93
CA VAL A 141 -9.93 -6.57 -11.58
C VAL A 141 -9.15 -7.85 -11.57
N GLY A 142 -9.24 -8.62 -10.50
CA GLY A 142 -8.54 -9.89 -10.42
C GLY A 142 -9.27 -10.96 -9.64
N TYR A 143 -8.70 -12.16 -9.68
CA TYR A 143 -9.24 -13.34 -9.02
C TYR A 143 -8.11 -14.26 -8.55
N THR A 144 -8.18 -14.66 -7.29
CA THR A 144 -7.32 -15.69 -6.72
C THR A 144 -8.10 -16.99 -6.60
N LEU A 145 -7.72 -18.00 -7.39
CA LEU A 145 -8.25 -19.34 -7.35
C LEU A 145 -7.46 -20.22 -6.37
N PRO A 146 -8.04 -20.65 -5.24
CA PRO A 146 -7.44 -21.69 -4.42
C PRO A 146 -7.55 -23.04 -5.14
N ILE A 147 -6.43 -23.66 -5.47
CA ILE A 147 -6.37 -24.99 -6.11
C ILE A 147 -6.23 -26.08 -5.03
N GLY A 148 -5.51 -25.78 -3.95
CA GLY A 148 -5.34 -26.66 -2.81
C GLY A 148 -4.78 -25.90 -1.60
N LYS A 149 -4.43 -26.63 -0.54
CA LYS A 149 -3.94 -26.03 0.72
C LYS A 149 -2.66 -25.20 0.58
N LYS A 150 -1.85 -25.50 -0.45
CA LYS A 150 -0.54 -24.91 -0.70
C LYS A 150 -0.42 -24.30 -2.10
N THR A 151 -1.50 -24.28 -2.87
CA THR A 151 -1.44 -23.92 -4.29
C THR A 151 -2.57 -22.98 -4.64
N SER A 152 -2.23 -21.85 -5.26
CA SER A 152 -3.19 -20.87 -5.76
C SER A 152 -2.77 -20.34 -7.12
N ALA A 153 -3.74 -20.14 -8.01
CA ALA A 153 -3.54 -19.36 -9.23
C ALA A 153 -4.13 -17.96 -9.04
N TRP A 154 -3.47 -16.95 -9.60
CA TRP A 154 -3.91 -15.56 -9.55
C TRP A 154 -3.96 -15.01 -10.96
N PHE A 155 -4.99 -14.22 -11.24
CA PHE A 155 -5.23 -13.55 -12.51
C PHE A 155 -5.60 -12.09 -12.24
N GLU A 156 -5.10 -11.16 -13.05
CA GLU A 156 -5.44 -9.74 -12.95
C GLU A 156 -5.46 -9.11 -14.35
N ALA A 157 -6.49 -8.31 -14.58
CA ALA A 157 -6.52 -7.33 -15.65
C ALA A 157 -6.40 -5.94 -15.01
N GLN A 158 -5.41 -5.17 -15.44
CA GLN A 158 -5.16 -3.83 -14.95
C GLN A 158 -5.17 -2.85 -16.13
N GLN A 159 -5.85 -1.73 -15.95
CA GLN A 159 -5.70 -0.54 -16.78
C GLN A 159 -5.06 0.56 -15.94
N SER A 160 -4.07 1.25 -16.49
CA SER A 160 -3.44 2.42 -15.89
C SER A 160 -3.37 3.55 -16.90
N ASP A 161 -3.50 4.78 -16.43
CA ASP A 161 -3.29 6.01 -17.20
C ASP A 161 -2.34 6.91 -16.43
N ASP A 162 -1.27 7.40 -17.06
CA ASP A 162 -0.34 8.36 -16.47
C ASP A 162 -0.79 9.82 -16.59
N ASP A 163 -1.94 10.08 -17.23
CA ASP A 163 -2.56 11.39 -17.43
C ASP A 163 -1.69 12.39 -18.21
N LEU A 164 -0.73 11.90 -19.03
CA LEU A 164 0.10 12.74 -19.89
C LEU A 164 -0.54 13.05 -21.26
N GLY A 165 -1.76 12.54 -21.53
CA GLY A 165 -2.52 12.81 -22.76
C GLY A 165 -1.89 12.23 -24.04
N THR A 166 -1.02 11.22 -23.91
CA THR A 166 -0.37 10.55 -25.04
C THR A 166 -0.95 9.16 -25.25
N LYS A 167 -0.87 8.58 -26.46
CA LYS A 167 -1.35 7.20 -26.68
C LYS A 167 -0.63 6.13 -25.85
N THR A 168 0.52 6.48 -25.26
CA THR A 168 1.29 5.62 -24.36
C THR A 168 0.94 5.82 -22.89
N SER A 169 0.12 6.82 -22.56
CA SER A 169 -0.33 7.07 -21.18
C SER A 169 -1.22 5.95 -20.67
N GLU A 170 -2.11 5.46 -21.54
CA GLU A 170 -3.02 4.36 -21.25
C GLU A 170 -2.37 3.01 -21.54
N VAL A 171 -2.21 2.20 -20.50
CA VAL A 171 -1.63 0.86 -20.59
C VAL A 171 -2.58 -0.17 -19.99
N THR A 172 -2.88 -1.22 -20.75
CA THR A 172 -3.58 -2.40 -20.24
C THR A 172 -2.60 -3.55 -20.06
N LYS A 173 -2.62 -4.19 -18.89
CA LYS A 173 -1.79 -5.35 -18.54
C LYS A 173 -2.69 -6.51 -18.14
N LEU A 174 -2.36 -7.70 -18.65
CA LEU A 174 -2.92 -8.96 -18.19
C LEU A 174 -1.81 -9.72 -17.47
N LYS A 175 -2.08 -10.12 -16.24
CA LYS A 175 -1.12 -10.82 -15.38
C LYS A 175 -1.72 -12.14 -14.93
N ALA A 176 -0.86 -13.13 -14.81
CA ALA A 176 -1.21 -14.40 -14.21
C ALA A 176 -0.01 -14.97 -13.46
N ALA A 177 -0.26 -15.63 -12.34
CA ALA A 177 0.76 -16.29 -11.55
C ALA A 177 0.24 -17.59 -10.95
N LEU A 178 1.12 -18.56 -10.78
CA LEU A 178 0.89 -19.76 -9.99
C LEU A 178 1.81 -19.72 -8.78
N LYS A 179 1.24 -19.79 -7.57
CA LYS A 179 1.98 -19.77 -6.32
C LYS A 179 1.93 -21.15 -5.66
N TYR A 180 3.08 -21.58 -5.14
CA TYR A 180 3.20 -22.73 -4.25
C TYR A 180 3.83 -22.29 -2.93
N ASP A 181 3.13 -22.53 -1.83
CA ASP A 181 3.60 -22.24 -0.47
C ASP A 181 4.20 -23.53 0.14
N PHE A 182 5.53 -23.55 0.31
CA PHE A 182 6.29 -24.70 0.83
C PHE A 182 6.04 -24.94 2.32
#